data_AF-A0A0L0C361-F1
#
_entry.id   AF-A0A0L0C361-F1
#
_cell.length_a   1.000
_cell.length_b   1.000
_cell.length_c   1.000
_cell.angle_alpha   90.00
_cell.angle_beta   90.00
_cell.angle_gamma   90.00
#
_symmetry.space_group_name_H-M   'P 1'
#
loop_
_entity.id
_entity.type
_entity.pdbx_description
1 polymer ?
#
loop_
_entity_poly.entity_id
_entity_poly.type
_entity_poly.pdbx_seq_one_letter_code
_entity_poly.pdbx_strand_id
1 'polypeptide(L)'
;MKSLKDRTLDQQCTVTRPGVSNIAASYAVELLVSLLHHPFKEMAPAYYAASGNLKTSSAAASDKTPEGIMGILPHSIRGMLSNFENITPASEKFLQCIACSEKVVNAYRSQGNEFLFKVFESAKYLEDLTGISEYKELNNGIIDFNDSDLELSDD
;
A
#
# COMPACT_ATOMS: atom_id res chain seq x y z
N MET A 1 -2.79 6.20 -19.68
CA MET A 1 -2.47 5.00 -18.87
C MET A 1 -3.74 4.56 -18.14
N LYS A 2 -4.52 3.60 -18.65
CA LYS A 2 -5.70 3.11 -17.92
C LYS A 2 -5.23 2.05 -16.93
N SER A 3 -5.18 2.41 -15.64
CA SER A 3 -4.85 1.54 -14.49
C SER A 3 -5.75 0.31 -14.33
N LEU A 4 -6.72 0.11 -15.22
CA LEU A 4 -7.78 -0.89 -15.17
C LEU A 4 -7.47 -2.15 -15.99
N LYS A 5 -6.33 -2.19 -16.70
CA LYS A 5 -5.97 -3.34 -17.52
C LYS A 5 -5.46 -4.48 -16.62
N ASP A 6 -6.11 -5.63 -16.72
CA ASP A 6 -5.69 -6.92 -16.13
C ASP A 6 -5.71 -7.05 -14.60
N ARG A 7 -6.55 -6.26 -13.89
CA ARG A 7 -6.74 -6.39 -12.42
C ARG A 7 -8.22 -6.26 -12.05
N THR A 8 -8.71 -7.06 -11.11
CA THR A 8 -10.12 -7.02 -10.64
C THR A 8 -10.30 -6.28 -9.31
N LEU A 9 -9.23 -6.11 -8.54
CA LEU A 9 -9.22 -5.40 -7.27
C LEU A 9 -9.45 -3.90 -7.50
N ASP A 10 -10.36 -3.31 -6.73
CA ASP A 10 -10.74 -1.88 -6.79
C ASP A 10 -11.19 -1.40 -8.18
N GLN A 11 -11.76 -2.32 -8.97
CA GLN A 11 -12.41 -2.02 -10.24
C GLN A 11 -13.92 -1.83 -10.04
N GLN A 12 -14.46 -0.83 -10.73
CA GLN A 12 -15.90 -0.70 -10.86
C GLN A 12 -16.46 -1.86 -11.67
N CYS A 13 -17.65 -2.34 -11.29
CA CYS A 13 -18.37 -3.41 -11.99
C CYS A 13 -17.70 -4.79 -11.96
N THR A 14 -16.83 -5.07 -10.98
CA THR A 14 -16.27 -6.42 -10.76
C THR A 14 -17.28 -7.34 -10.07
N VAL A 15 -17.46 -8.54 -10.62
CA VAL A 15 -18.15 -9.64 -9.92
C VAL A 15 -17.20 -10.27 -8.91
N THR A 16 -17.53 -10.17 -7.63
CA THR A 16 -16.72 -10.74 -6.53
C THR A 16 -17.33 -12.06 -6.03
N ARG A 17 -16.49 -12.99 -5.55
CA ARG A 17 -16.99 -14.19 -4.84
C ARG A 17 -17.83 -13.73 -3.62
N PRO A 18 -19.04 -14.29 -3.38
CA PRO A 18 -19.96 -13.77 -2.37
C PRO A 18 -19.38 -13.63 -0.95
N GLY A 19 -18.44 -14.50 -0.56
CA GLY A 19 -17.82 -14.48 0.77
C GLY A 19 -16.82 -13.33 1.01
N VAL A 20 -16.28 -12.70 -0.04
CA VAL A 20 -15.22 -11.68 0.08
C VAL A 20 -15.70 -10.48 0.88
N SER A 21 -16.92 -10.00 0.61
CA SER A 21 -17.47 -8.81 1.27
C SER A 21 -17.59 -9.02 2.78
N ASN A 22 -18.08 -10.18 3.21
CA ASN A 22 -18.29 -10.46 4.63
C ASN A 22 -16.96 -10.57 5.39
N ILE A 23 -15.96 -11.22 4.80
CA ILE A 23 -14.63 -11.37 5.40
C ILE A 23 -13.91 -10.02 5.49
N ALA A 24 -13.97 -9.21 4.42
CA ALA A 24 -13.40 -7.87 4.41
C ALA A 24 -14.07 -6.96 5.45
N ALA A 25 -15.40 -6.99 5.53
CA ALA A 25 -16.16 -6.24 6.53
C ALA A 25 -15.82 -6.66 7.96
N SER A 26 -15.72 -7.97 8.24
CA SER A 26 -15.34 -8.44 9.57
C SER A 26 -13.94 -7.98 9.96
N TYR A 27 -12.96 -8.06 9.05
CA TYR A 27 -11.61 -7.57 9.34
C TYR A 27 -11.56 -6.05 9.55
N ALA A 28 -12.30 -5.27 8.77
CA ALA A 28 -12.35 -3.82 8.93
C ALA A 28 -12.92 -3.41 10.30
N VAL A 29 -13.99 -4.07 10.74
CA VAL A 29 -14.60 -3.81 12.06
C VAL A 29 -13.67 -4.24 13.18
N GLU A 30 -13.10 -5.44 13.13
CA GLU A 30 -12.18 -5.93 14.16
C GLU A 30 -10.92 -5.07 14.27
N LEU A 31 -10.36 -4.65 13.13
CA LEU A 31 -9.20 -3.75 13.12
C LEU A 31 -9.54 -2.39 13.73
N LEU A 32 -10.72 -1.84 13.42
CA LEU A 32 -11.18 -0.57 14.00
C LEU A 32 -11.37 -0.68 15.51
N VAL A 33 -12.06 -1.72 15.98
CA VAL A 33 -12.31 -1.93 17.42
C VAL A 33 -10.98 -2.14 18.15
N SER A 34 -10.06 -2.91 17.58
CA SER A 34 -8.71 -3.12 18.13
C SER A 34 -7.92 -1.81 18.23
N LEU A 35 -7.96 -0.98 17.18
CA LEU A 35 -7.29 0.32 17.16
C LEU A 35 -7.85 1.26 18.24
N LEU A 36 -9.17 1.29 18.42
CA LEU A 36 -9.83 2.14 19.43
C LEU A 36 -9.53 1.71 20.87
N HIS A 37 -9.34 0.41 21.11
CA HIS A 37 -8.96 -0.12 22.42
C HIS A 37 -7.46 0.01 22.71
N HIS A 38 -6.65 0.29 21.69
CA HIS A 38 -5.21 0.45 21.89
C HIS A 38 -4.92 1.74 22.70
N PRO A 39 -4.01 1.71 23.70
CA PRO A 39 -3.70 2.90 24.51
C PRO A 39 -3.26 4.12 23.70
N PHE A 40 -2.55 3.89 22.59
CA PHE A 40 -2.09 4.95 21.68
C PHE A 40 -3.09 5.31 20.58
N LYS A 41 -4.23 4.61 20.46
CA LYS A 41 -5.29 4.88 19.48
C LYS A 41 -4.74 5.07 18.06
N GLU A 42 -5.00 6.20 17.41
CA GLU A 42 -4.52 6.55 16.06
C GLU A 42 -2.99 6.62 15.94
N MET A 43 -2.27 6.77 17.06
CA MET A 43 -0.81 6.77 17.13
C MET A 43 -0.23 5.38 17.43
N ALA A 44 -1.06 4.33 17.43
CA ALA A 44 -0.58 2.97 17.59
C ALA A 44 0.39 2.58 16.46
N PRO A 45 1.53 1.95 16.77
CA PRO A 45 2.39 1.41 15.74
C PRO A 45 1.64 0.32 14.97
N ALA A 46 1.85 0.26 13.66
CA ALA A 46 1.38 -0.88 12.91
C ALA A 46 2.25 -2.10 13.25
N TYR A 47 1.64 -3.28 13.22
CA TYR A 47 2.34 -4.54 13.33
C TYR A 47 3.12 -4.81 12.04
N TYR A 48 4.43 -5.04 12.18
CA TYR A 48 5.31 -5.48 11.11
C TYR A 48 5.86 -6.85 11.48
N ALA A 49 5.38 -7.91 10.82
CA ALA A 49 6.07 -9.20 10.84
C ALA A 49 7.37 -9.05 10.05
N ALA A 50 8.44 -8.59 10.69
CA ALA A 50 9.76 -8.65 10.09
C ALA A 50 10.13 -10.12 9.90
N SER A 51 9.92 -10.65 8.69
CA SER A 51 10.68 -11.79 8.18
C SER A 51 12.16 -11.40 8.20
N GLY A 52 12.84 -11.70 9.31
CA GLY A 52 14.30 -11.65 9.46
C GLY A 52 14.93 -10.24 9.45
N ASN A 53 15.65 -9.94 10.53
CA ASN A 53 16.67 -8.88 10.63
C ASN A 53 16.21 -7.43 10.89
N LEU A 54 15.60 -7.19 12.04
CA LEU A 54 16.01 -6.04 12.86
C LEU A 54 16.39 -6.51 14.27
N LYS A 55 17.54 -7.17 14.37
CA LYS A 55 18.25 -7.34 15.64
C LYS A 55 19.08 -6.06 15.88
N THR A 56 18.48 -5.05 16.50
CA THR A 56 19.25 -4.05 17.23
C THR A 56 18.71 -3.90 18.65
N SER A 57 19.46 -4.54 19.56
CA SER A 57 19.60 -4.23 20.98
C SER A 57 18.35 -4.25 21.87
N SER A 58 17.95 -5.45 22.31
CA SER A 58 18.25 -5.91 23.68
C SER A 58 17.69 -7.32 23.87
N ALA A 59 18.61 -8.27 24.04
CA ALA A 59 18.29 -9.65 24.33
C ALA A 59 17.79 -9.77 25.78
N ALA A 60 16.47 -9.88 25.97
CA ALA A 60 15.81 -10.64 27.05
C ALA A 60 14.28 -10.39 27.06
N ALA A 61 13.54 -10.97 26.11
CA ALA A 61 12.15 -11.38 26.32
C ALA A 61 11.68 -12.29 25.18
N SER A 62 11.20 -13.47 25.57
CA SER A 62 10.34 -14.43 24.87
C SER A 62 9.41 -13.87 23.78
N ASP A 63 9.04 -14.72 22.81
CA ASP A 63 7.70 -14.82 22.18
C ASP A 63 6.67 -13.80 22.70
N LYS A 64 6.62 -12.59 22.12
CA LYS A 64 5.60 -11.61 22.48
C LYS A 64 5.00 -10.99 21.22
N THR A 65 4.06 -11.71 20.62
CA THR A 65 2.97 -11.09 19.87
C THR A 65 1.73 -11.16 20.76
N PRO A 66 1.42 -10.07 21.47
CA PRO A 66 0.31 -9.23 20.99
C PRO A 66 0.55 -7.72 21.25
N GLU A 67 0.34 -6.86 20.25
CA GLU A 67 0.31 -5.40 20.45
C GLU A 67 -1.11 -4.92 20.79
N GLY A 68 -1.54 -5.23 22.03
CA GLY A 68 -2.82 -4.79 22.59
C GLY A 68 -3.66 -5.93 23.15
N ILE A 69 -4.68 -5.59 23.95
CA ILE A 69 -5.61 -6.57 24.54
C ILE A 69 -6.41 -7.36 23.48
N MET A 70 -6.53 -6.80 22.27
CA MET A 70 -7.26 -7.38 21.15
C MET A 70 -6.37 -8.06 20.10
N GLY A 71 -5.06 -8.16 20.33
CA GLY A 71 -4.12 -8.79 19.39
C GLY A 71 -3.23 -7.79 18.66
N ILE A 72 -2.87 -8.07 17.42
CA ILE A 72 -1.98 -7.21 16.60
C ILE A 72 -2.77 -6.16 15.81
N LEU A 73 -2.11 -5.06 15.45
CA LEU A 73 -2.67 -3.99 14.62
C LEU A 73 -1.99 -3.92 13.24
N PRO A 74 -2.36 -4.77 12.27
CA PRO A 74 -1.72 -4.76 10.94
C PRO A 74 -1.98 -3.46 10.17
N HIS A 75 -0.97 -2.99 9.43
CA HIS A 75 -1.10 -1.84 8.52
C HIS A 75 -2.06 -2.12 7.35
N SER A 76 -2.01 -3.34 6.80
CA SER A 76 -2.88 -3.80 5.72
C SER A 76 -3.13 -5.29 5.90
N ILE A 77 -4.33 -5.74 5.52
CA ILE A 77 -4.69 -7.17 5.47
C ILE A 77 -5.06 -7.46 4.01
N ARG A 78 -4.38 -8.43 3.38
CA ARG A 78 -4.72 -8.91 2.04
C ARG A 78 -5.08 -10.38 2.12
N GLY A 79 -6.35 -10.66 1.88
CA GLY A 79 -6.90 -12.02 1.87
C GLY A 79 -7.06 -12.57 0.46
N MET A 80 -6.75 -13.85 0.30
CA MET A 80 -6.89 -14.58 -0.95
C MET A 80 -7.71 -15.85 -0.72
N LEU A 81 -8.92 -15.90 -1.28
CA LEU A 81 -9.84 -17.03 -1.08
C LEU A 81 -9.53 -18.25 -1.96
N SER A 82 -8.64 -18.14 -2.94
CA SER A 82 -8.25 -19.29 -3.76
C SER A 82 -7.36 -20.26 -2.99
N ASN A 83 -6.49 -19.74 -2.13
CA ASN A 83 -5.58 -20.50 -1.27
C ASN A 83 -5.92 -20.38 0.23
N PHE A 84 -6.96 -19.62 0.59
CA PHE A 84 -7.39 -19.39 1.98
C PHE A 84 -6.30 -18.77 2.86
N GLU A 85 -5.49 -17.89 2.28
CA GLU A 85 -4.40 -17.22 2.98
C GLU A 85 -4.69 -15.74 3.23
N ASN A 86 -4.10 -15.23 4.31
CA ASN A 86 -4.02 -13.80 4.60
C ASN A 86 -2.56 -13.41 4.79
N ILE A 87 -2.18 -12.27 4.22
CA ILE A 87 -0.90 -11.62 4.50
C ILE A 87 -1.13 -10.24 5.10
N THR A 88 -0.24 -9.81 5.98
CA THR A 88 -0.31 -8.51 6.65
C THR A 88 0.88 -7.62 6.28
N PRO A 89 0.98 -7.17 5.01
CA PRO A 89 2.08 -6.34 4.58
C PRO A 89 1.96 -4.97 5.20
N ALA A 90 3.11 -4.34 5.39
CA ALA A 90 3.17 -2.98 5.86
C ALA A 90 4.14 -2.17 5.00
N SER A 91 3.85 -0.89 4.81
CA SER A 91 4.53 -0.05 3.82
C SER A 91 4.86 1.30 4.44
N GLU A 92 6.01 1.83 4.08
CA GLU A 92 6.43 3.16 4.53
C GLU A 92 5.80 4.26 3.67
N LYS A 93 5.75 5.48 4.23
CA LYS A 93 5.28 6.66 3.51
C LYS A 93 6.19 6.92 2.31
N PHE A 94 5.61 6.89 1.12
CA PHE A 94 6.34 7.21 -0.11
C PHE A 94 6.38 8.73 -0.35
N LEU A 95 7.58 9.28 -0.55
CA LEU A 95 7.81 10.73 -0.69
C LEU A 95 7.07 11.33 -1.91
N GLN A 96 6.97 10.59 -3.00
CA GLN A 96 6.28 11.00 -4.23
C GLN A 96 4.84 10.47 -4.32
N CYS A 97 4.22 10.09 -3.20
CA CYS A 97 2.82 9.63 -3.18
C CYS A 97 1.86 10.73 -3.67
N ILE A 98 1.06 10.41 -4.69
CA ILE A 98 0.05 11.31 -5.28
C ILE A 98 -1.11 11.67 -4.33
N ALA A 99 -1.20 11.02 -3.16
CA ALA A 99 -2.24 11.27 -2.16
C ALA A 99 -1.70 11.91 -0.88
N CYS A 100 -0.67 11.34 -0.25
CA CYS A 100 -0.21 11.74 1.09
C CYS A 100 1.18 12.40 1.13
N SER A 101 1.81 12.68 -0.02
CA SER A 101 3.07 13.43 -0.04
C SER A 101 2.88 14.85 0.50
N GLU A 102 3.94 15.43 1.06
CA GLU A 102 3.90 16.79 1.60
C GLU A 102 3.60 17.83 0.51
N LYS A 103 4.09 17.60 -0.71
CA LYS A 103 3.78 18.46 -1.86
C LYS A 103 2.27 18.53 -2.12
N VAL A 104 1.59 17.40 -2.11
CA VAL A 104 0.13 17.31 -2.32
C VAL A 104 -0.63 17.94 -1.16
N VAL A 105 -0.28 17.60 0.08
CA VAL A 105 -0.95 18.14 1.28
C VAL A 105 -0.79 19.67 1.36
N ASN A 106 0.40 20.20 1.06
CA ASN A 106 0.67 21.64 1.08
C ASN A 106 -0.03 22.37 -0.08
N ALA A 107 -0.10 21.77 -1.27
CA ALA A 107 -0.85 22.31 -2.40
C ALA A 107 -2.34 22.39 -2.09
N TYR A 108 -2.91 21.34 -1.51
CA TYR A 108 -4.32 21.35 -1.08
C TYR A 108 -4.60 22.39 0.01
N ARG A 109 -3.73 22.50 1.03
CA ARG A 109 -3.88 23.50 2.10
C ARG A 109 -3.80 24.95 1.62
N SER A 110 -3.02 25.22 0.56
CA SER A 110 -2.85 26.58 0.01
C SER A 110 -3.92 26.98 -1.00
N GLN A 111 -4.36 26.06 -1.87
CA GLN A 111 -5.26 26.35 -3.00
C GLN A 111 -6.68 25.80 -2.81
N GLY A 112 -6.90 24.88 -1.88
CA GLY A 112 -8.20 24.29 -1.58
C GLY A 112 -8.90 23.68 -2.80
N ASN A 113 -10.08 24.20 -3.13
CA ASN A 113 -10.91 23.69 -4.22
C ASN A 113 -10.30 23.92 -5.60
N GLU A 114 -9.53 24.99 -5.81
CA GLU A 114 -8.89 25.26 -7.10
C GLU A 114 -7.92 24.14 -7.47
N PHE A 115 -7.17 23.64 -6.48
CA PHE A 115 -6.32 22.47 -6.63
C PHE A 115 -7.13 21.23 -7.01
N LEU A 116 -8.27 20.98 -6.35
CA LEU A 116 -9.11 19.82 -6.66
C LEU A 116 -9.63 19.85 -8.10
N PHE A 117 -10.06 21.00 -8.61
CA PHE A 117 -10.51 21.12 -9.99
C PHE A 117 -9.39 20.80 -10.99
N LYS A 118 -8.16 21.29 -10.75
CA LYS A 118 -6.98 20.95 -11.57
C LYS A 118 -6.68 19.44 -11.56
N VAL A 119 -6.81 18.81 -10.40
CA VAL A 119 -6.62 17.35 -10.22
C VAL A 119 -7.68 16.55 -10.96
N PHE A 120 -8.94 16.96 -10.90
CA PHE A 120 -10.05 16.25 -11.57
C PHE A 120 -9.99 16.39 -13.09
N GLU A 121 -9.47 17.51 -13.59
CA GLU A 121 -9.30 17.73 -15.03
C GLU A 121 -8.17 16.87 -15.62
N SER A 122 -7.09 16.64 -14.88
CA SER A 122 -5.95 15.86 -15.36
C SER A 122 -5.26 15.05 -14.28
N ALA A 123 -5.24 13.73 -14.48
CA ALA A 123 -4.45 12.82 -13.65
C ALA A 123 -2.94 13.11 -13.72
N LYS A 124 -2.45 13.71 -14.81
CA LYS A 124 -1.03 14.05 -14.99
C LYS A 124 -0.57 15.15 -14.02
N TYR A 125 -1.48 16.04 -13.62
CA TYR A 125 -1.15 17.14 -12.72
C TYR A 125 -0.56 16.65 -11.38
N LEU A 126 -1.14 15.60 -10.78
CA LEU A 126 -0.60 14.99 -9.56
C LEU A 126 0.75 14.31 -9.81
N GLU A 127 0.91 13.67 -10.97
CA GLU A 127 2.15 12.98 -11.31
C GLU A 127 3.32 13.97 -11.43
N ASP A 128 3.09 15.09 -12.10
CA ASP A 128 4.07 16.16 -12.27
C ASP A 128 4.35 16.86 -10.93
N LEU A 129 3.32 17.13 -10.12
CA LEU A 129 3.48 17.76 -8.81
C LEU A 129 4.35 16.90 -7.87
N THR A 130 4.14 15.58 -7.85
CA THR A 130 4.91 14.71 -6.97
C THR A 130 6.28 14.36 -7.52
N GLY A 131 6.52 14.55 -8.83
CA GLY A 131 7.74 14.16 -9.52
C GLY A 131 7.76 12.67 -9.90
N ILE A 132 6.59 12.01 -9.92
CA ILE A 132 6.51 10.61 -10.34
C ILE A 132 6.66 10.47 -11.86
N SER A 133 6.35 11.52 -12.63
CA SER A 133 6.57 11.57 -14.08
C SER A 133 8.04 11.35 -14.42
N GLU A 134 8.94 12.07 -13.76
CA GLU A 134 10.40 11.95 -13.92
C GLU A 134 10.90 10.56 -13.51
N TYR A 135 10.33 9.99 -12.43
CA TYR A 135 10.67 8.65 -11.97
C TYR A 135 10.30 7.57 -13.00
N LYS A 136 9.15 7.71 -13.68
CA LYS A 136 8.74 6.79 -14.75
C LYS A 136 9.68 6.86 -15.96
N GLU A 137 10.11 8.07 -16.33
CA GLU A 137 11.03 8.27 -17.45
C GLU A 137 12.42 7.66 -17.17
N LEU A 138 12.93 7.82 -15.95
CA LEU A 138 14.18 7.20 -15.50
C LEU A 138 14.12 5.68 -15.50
N ASN A 139 13.01 5.10 -15.01
CA ASN A 139 12.88 3.64 -14.91
C ASN A 139 12.71 2.97 -16.29
N ASN A 140 12.03 3.64 -17.23
CA ASN A 140 11.92 3.15 -18.61
C ASN A 140 13.29 3.11 -19.33
N GLY A 141 14.25 3.96 -18.94
CA GLY A 141 15.61 3.94 -19.50
C GLY A 141 16.50 2.80 -18.98
N ILE A 142 16.16 2.16 -17.86
CA ILE A 142 16.95 1.08 -17.23
C ILE A 142 16.47 -0.31 -17.67
N ILE A 143 15.22 -0.44 -18.15
CA ILE A 143 14.59 -1.73 -18.51
C ILE A 143 14.78 -2.08 -20.00
N ASP A 144 15.42 -1.23 -20.80
CA ASP A 144 15.76 -1.53 -22.21
C ASP A 144 17.06 -2.37 -22.31
N PHE A 145 17.16 -3.45 -21.52
CA PHE A 145 18.11 -4.51 -21.82
C PHE A 145 17.54 -5.32 -22.98
N ASN A 146 18.08 -5.02 -24.16
CA ASN A 146 17.83 -5.63 -25.45
C ASN A 146 17.53 -7.14 -25.34
N ASP A 147 16.30 -7.56 -25.68
CA ASP A 147 15.86 -8.95 -25.85
C ASP A 147 16.65 -9.71 -26.96
N SER A 148 17.65 -9.05 -27.55
CA SER A 148 18.52 -9.53 -28.63
C SER A 148 19.67 -10.44 -28.16
N ASP A 149 19.97 -10.53 -26.86
CA ASP A 149 21.16 -11.24 -26.33
C ASP A 149 20.86 -12.64 -25.74
N LEU A 150 19.66 -13.19 -25.96
CA LEU A 150 19.30 -14.56 -25.57
C LEU A 150 19.16 -15.49 -26.78
N GLU A 151 20.16 -15.52 -27.66
CA GLU A 151 20.40 -16.73 -28.46
C GLU A 151 21.15 -17.75 -27.58
N LEU A 152 20.38 -18.59 -26.88
CA LEU A 152 20.89 -19.86 -26.38
C LEU A 152 21.14 -20.75 -27.61
N SER A 153 22.41 -21.01 -27.90
CA SER A 153 22.82 -22.03 -28.86
C SER A 153 22.26 -23.38 -28.41
N ASP A 154 21.35 -23.95 -29.20
CA ASP A 154 20.92 -25.34 -29.07
C ASP A 154 22.07 -26.26 -29.49
N ASP A 155 22.68 -26.94 -28.52
CA ASP A 155 23.41 -28.21 -28.69
C ASP A 155 22.74 -29.29 -27.80
#